data_AF-A0A6N0NUU8-F1
#
_entry.id   AF-A0A6N0NUU8-F1
#
_cell.length_a   1.000
_cell.length_b   1.000
_cell.length_c   1.000
_cell.angle_alpha   90.00
_cell.angle_beta   90.00
_cell.angle_gamma   90.00
#
_symmetry.space_group_name_H-M   'P 1'
#
loop_
_entity.id
_entity.type
_entity.pdbx_description
1 polymer ?
#
loop_
_entity_poly.entity_id
_entity_poly.type
_entity_poly.pdbx_seq_one_letter_code
_entity_poly.pdbx_strand_id
1 'polypeptide(L)'
;MVKLVNWKRATSVERKLEIARIIRTTDVDVILIPLEDRRVVEYIKSTDLDTMKPLIIRLERRIKLAKELRRLEGEGFKVKVVIPDLTSSQR
;
A
#
# COMPACT_ATOMS: atom_id res chain seq x y z
N MET A 1 -16.51 -10.92 -0.78
CA MET A 1 -15.30 -11.50 -0.13
C MET A 1 -14.09 -11.05 -0.94
N VAL A 2 -13.07 -10.45 -0.32
CA VAL A 2 -11.88 -9.90 -1.02
C VAL A 2 -10.70 -10.82 -0.78
N LYS A 3 -9.96 -11.16 -1.83
CA LYS A 3 -8.75 -11.97 -1.73
C LYS A 3 -7.57 -11.05 -1.40
N LEU A 4 -6.86 -11.31 -0.30
CA LEU A 4 -5.69 -10.54 0.11
C LEU A 4 -4.42 -11.37 -0.12
N VAL A 5 -3.55 -10.92 -1.02
CA VAL A 5 -2.28 -11.58 -1.34
C VAL A 5 -1.18 -10.99 -0.46
N ASN A 6 -0.35 -11.86 0.12
CA ASN A 6 0.77 -11.50 1.01
C ASN A 6 0.39 -10.75 2.30
N TRP A 7 -0.88 -10.78 2.71
CA TRP A 7 -1.35 -10.08 3.91
C TRP A 7 -0.67 -10.51 5.21
N LYS A 8 -0.27 -11.79 5.32
CA LYS A 8 0.45 -12.32 6.48
C LYS A 8 1.79 -11.60 6.74
N ARG A 9 2.33 -10.88 5.75
CA ARG A 9 3.59 -10.12 5.83
C ARG A 9 3.39 -8.66 6.24
N ALA A 10 2.18 -8.24 6.60
CA ALA A 10 1.92 -6.88 7.05
C ALA A 10 2.73 -6.53 8.31
N THR A 11 3.49 -5.45 8.22
CA THR A 11 4.32 -4.93 9.30
C THR A 11 3.48 -4.39 10.46
N SER A 12 4.15 -4.09 11.58
CA SER A 12 3.52 -3.40 12.71
C SER A 12 3.05 -1.99 12.34
N VAL A 13 3.78 -1.28 11.46
CA VAL A 13 3.40 0.04 10.94
C VAL A 13 2.08 -0.03 10.18
N GLU A 14 1.96 -0.98 9.24
CA GLU A 14 0.73 -1.25 8.48
C GLU A 14 -0.47 -1.52 9.38
N ARG A 15 -0.26 -2.29 10.45
CA ARG A 15 -1.31 -2.59 11.44
C ARG A 15 -1.71 -1.36 12.26
N LYS A 16 -0.75 -0.59 12.74
CA LYS A 16 -0.99 0.65 13.50
C LYS A 16 -1.76 1.68 12.68
N LEU A 17 -1.55 1.73 11.37
CA LEU A 17 -2.27 2.61 10.44
C LEU A 17 -3.69 2.14 10.12
N GLU A 18 -4.16 1.03 10.70
CA GLU A 18 -5.43 0.41 10.33
C GLU A 18 -5.56 0.20 8.82
N ILE A 19 -4.49 -0.25 8.14
CA ILE A 19 -4.42 -0.22 6.67
C ILE A 19 -5.57 -0.94 5.97
N ALA A 20 -6.14 -1.98 6.60
CA ALA A 20 -7.34 -2.66 6.10
C ALA A 20 -8.54 -1.71 5.94
N ARG A 21 -8.73 -0.78 6.88
CA ARG A 21 -9.77 0.25 6.84
C ARG A 21 -9.49 1.26 5.74
N ILE A 22 -8.24 1.71 5.61
CA ILE A 22 -7.83 2.64 4.55
C ILE A 22 -8.10 2.00 3.18
N ILE A 23 -7.62 0.78 2.94
CA ILE A 23 -7.85 0.04 1.68
C ILE A 23 -9.33 -0.01 1.31
N ARG A 24 -10.22 -0.24 2.28
CA ARG A 24 -11.67 -0.35 2.02
C ARG A 24 -12.34 0.99 1.75
N THR A 25 -11.86 2.07 2.33
CA THR A 25 -12.56 3.38 2.33
C THR A 25 -12.05 4.33 1.27
N THR A 26 -10.84 4.14 0.77
CA THR A 26 -10.25 5.04 -0.24
C THR A 26 -10.54 4.57 -1.64
N ASP A 27 -11.09 5.44 -2.48
CA ASP A 27 -11.26 5.20 -3.91
C ASP A 27 -9.96 5.55 -4.66
N VAL A 28 -8.98 4.64 -4.61
CA VAL A 28 -7.65 4.77 -5.24
C VAL A 28 -7.20 3.39 -5.72
N ASP A 29 -6.35 3.35 -6.74
CA ASP A 29 -5.83 2.12 -7.33
C ASP A 29 -4.66 1.57 -6.51
N VAL A 30 -3.80 2.46 -6.01
CA VAL A 30 -2.60 2.07 -5.26
C VAL A 30 -2.48 2.89 -3.97
N ILE A 31 -2.19 2.20 -2.87
CA ILE A 31 -1.81 2.84 -1.61
C ILE A 31 -0.34 2.57 -1.34
N LEU A 32 0.43 3.64 -1.11
CA LEU A 32 1.85 3.60 -0.77
C LEU A 32 2.05 3.91 0.71
N ILE A 33 2.83 3.07 1.39
CA ILE A 33 3.27 3.32 2.76
C ILE A 33 4.79 3.33 2.75
N PRO A 34 5.43 4.50 3.01
CA PRO A 34 6.86 4.51 3.23
C PRO A 34 7.18 3.80 4.54
N LEU A 35 8.13 2.89 4.48
CA LEU A 35 8.77 2.28 5.63
C LEU A 35 10.17 2.89 5.82
N GLU A 36 10.81 2.53 6.92
CA GLU A 36 12.23 2.85 7.16
C GLU A 36 13.15 2.23 6.09
N ASP A 37 14.37 2.75 5.98
CA ASP A 37 15.44 2.26 5.09
C ASP A 37 15.13 2.32 3.58
N ARG A 38 14.37 3.33 3.13
CA ARG A 38 13.99 3.49 1.71
C ARG A 38 13.21 2.28 1.19
N ARG A 39 12.34 1.73 2.02
CA ARG A 39 11.38 0.70 1.62
C ARG A 39 10.00 1.32 1.50
N VAL A 40 9.20 0.78 0.60
CA VAL A 40 7.81 1.18 0.37
C VAL A 40 6.98 -0.09 0.29
N VAL A 41 5.84 -0.08 0.97
CA VAL A 41 4.79 -1.08 0.78
C VAL A 41 3.75 -0.52 -0.17
N GLU A 42 3.46 -1.27 -1.22
CA GLU A 42 2.42 -1.01 -2.20
C GLU A 42 1.24 -1.94 -1.91
N TYR A 43 0.05 -1.37 -1.81
CA TYR A 43 -1.21 -2.10 -1.85
C TYR A 43 -1.92 -1.75 -3.14
N ILE A 44 -1.97 -2.70 -4.06
CA ILE A 44 -2.57 -2.54 -5.38
C ILE A 44 -3.96 -3.17 -5.36
N LYS A 45 -4.97 -2.37 -5.68
CA LYS A 45 -6.32 -2.86 -5.95
C LYS A 45 -6.37 -3.39 -7.37
N SER A 46 -6.79 -4.63 -7.51
CA SER A 46 -6.84 -5.31 -8.79
C SER A 46 -8.05 -6.24 -8.81
N THR A 47 -8.21 -6.96 -9.92
CA THR A 47 -9.27 -7.92 -10.12
C THR A 47 -8.63 -9.22 -10.60
N ASP A 48 -9.02 -10.33 -9.98
CA ASP A 48 -8.59 -11.67 -10.38
C ASP A 48 -9.19 -11.98 -11.77
N LEU A 49 -8.36 -12.25 -12.77
CA LEU A 49 -8.81 -12.38 -14.17
C LEU A 49 -9.73 -13.58 -14.39
N ASP A 50 -9.51 -14.67 -13.66
CA ASP A 50 -10.28 -15.90 -13.84
C ASP A 50 -11.67 -15.80 -13.18
N THR A 51 -11.75 -15.13 -12.03
CA THR A 51 -12.97 -15.09 -11.21
C THR A 51 -13.68 -13.73 -11.24
N MET A 52 -13.06 -12.71 -11.82
CA MET A 52 -13.48 -11.30 -11.78
C MET A 52 -13.70 -10.76 -10.36
N LYS A 53 -13.12 -11.42 -9.34
CA LYS A 53 -13.28 -11.02 -7.94
C LYS A 53 -12.26 -9.95 -7.53
N PRO A 54 -12.62 -9.01 -6.64
CA PRO A 54 -11.69 -8.03 -6.12
C PRO A 54 -10.49 -8.68 -5.40
N LEU A 55 -9.31 -8.19 -5.73
CA LEU A 55 -8.02 -8.67 -5.26
C LEU A 55 -7.20 -7.49 -4.72
N ILE A 56 -6.56 -7.68 -3.57
CA ILE A 56 -5.57 -6.72 -3.06
C ILE A 56 -4.20 -7.41 -3.03
N ILE A 57 -3.23 -6.80 -3.70
CA ILE A 57 -1.86 -7.31 -3.79
C ILE A 57 -0.97 -6.42 -2.92
N ARG A 58 -0.32 -7.01 -1.91
CA ARG A 58 0.72 -6.36 -1.11
C ARG A 58 2.09 -6.67 -1.71
N LEU A 59 2.85 -5.64 -2.08
CA LEU A 59 4.24 -5.71 -2.49
C LEU A 59 5.10 -4.84 -1.57
N GLU A 60 6.32 -5.29 -1.27
CA GLU A 60 7.31 -4.49 -0.54
C GLU A 60 8.52 -4.32 -1.44
N ARG A 61 8.94 -3.08 -1.67
CA ARG A 61 10.04 -2.74 -2.56
C ARG A 61 11.07 -1.86 -1.86
N ARG A 62 12.35 -2.11 -2.12
CA ARG A 62 13.44 -1.22 -1.72
C ARG A 62 13.63 -0.13 -2.77
N ILE A 63 12.79 0.89 -2.73
CA ILE A 63 12.78 2.00 -3.68
C ILE A 63 12.50 3.33 -2.98
N LYS A 64 12.99 4.44 -3.55
CA LYS A 64 12.63 5.77 -3.07
C LYS A 64 11.16 6.05 -3.38
N LEU A 65 10.39 6.43 -2.35
CA LEU A 65 8.97 6.80 -2.48
C LEU A 65 8.71 7.75 -3.65
N ALA A 66 9.49 8.83 -3.77
CA ALA A 66 9.32 9.81 -4.83
C ALA A 66 9.52 9.23 -6.25
N LYS A 67 10.41 8.24 -6.40
CA LYS A 67 10.63 7.57 -7.68
C LYS A 67 9.43 6.70 -8.04
N GLU A 68 8.92 5.96 -7.06
CA GLU A 68 7.80 5.05 -7.25
C GLU A 68 6.48 5.79 -7.48
N LEU A 69 6.24 6.87 -6.73
CA LEU A 69 5.07 7.73 -6.91
C LEU A 69 5.02 8.29 -8.34
N ARG A 70 6.11 8.88 -8.83
CA ARG A 70 6.19 9.40 -10.21
C ARG A 70 5.96 8.34 -11.26
N ARG A 71 6.46 7.12 -11.04
CA ARG A 71 6.26 5.99 -11.95
C ARG A 71 4.77 5.63 -12.05
N LEU A 72 4.12 5.45 -10.91
CA LEU A 72 2.71 5.06 -10.84
C LEU A 72 1.78 6.15 -11.38
N GLU A 73 2.02 7.42 -11.03
CA GLU A 73 1.28 8.56 -11.58
C GLU A 73 1.50 8.69 -13.09
N GLY A 74 2.73 8.48 -13.57
CA GLY A 74 3.06 8.47 -15.00
C GLY A 74 2.40 7.33 -15.78
N GLU A 75 2.10 6.22 -15.10
CA GLU A 75 1.31 5.09 -15.63
C GLU A 75 -0.20 5.32 -15.53
N GLY A 76 -0.64 6.44 -14.95
CA GLY A 76 -2.05 6.83 -14.83
C GLY A 76 -2.79 6.26 -13.62
N PHE A 77 -2.08 5.64 -12.67
CA PHE A 77 -2.71 5.13 -11.44
C PHE A 77 -3.13 6.26 -10.50
N LYS A 78 -4.31 6.12 -9.88
CA LYS A 78 -4.73 6.96 -8.76
C LYS A 78 -4.03 6.47 -7.49
N VAL A 79 -3.04 7.23 -7.02
CA VAL A 79 -2.19 6.84 -5.88
C VAL A 79 -2.56 7.62 -4.62
N LYS A 80 -2.56 6.95 -3.47
CA LYS A 80 -2.57 7.59 -2.15
C LYS A 80 -1.34 7.21 -1.35
N VAL A 81 -0.59 8.19 -0.89
CA VAL A 81 0.49 8.00 0.08
C VAL A 81 -0.08 8.12 1.49
N VAL A 82 0.19 7.13 2.33
CA VAL A 82 -0.16 7.14 3.76
C VAL A 82 1.14 7.24 4.54
N ILE A 83 1.42 8.42 5.09
CA ILE A 83 2.61 8.66 5.89
C ILE A 83 2.31 8.20 7.32
N PRO A 84 3.08 7.25 7.88
CA PRO A 84 2.94 6.92 9.28
C PRO A 84 3.33 8.11 10.14
N ASP A 85 2.53 8.41 11.16
CA ASP A 85 2.85 9.44 12.14
C ASP A 85 4.03 8.95 12.99
N LEU A 86 5.26 9.35 12.61
CA LEU A 86 6.51 8.94 13.26
C LEU A 86 6.83 9.80 14.51
N THR A 87 5.91 10.66 14.93
CA THR A 87 6.07 11.60 16.05
C THR A 87 6.12 10.94 17.44
N SER A 88 6.08 9.60 17.54
CA SER A 88 6.05 8.89 18.83
C SER A 88 7.30 8.04 19.15
N SER A 89 8.40 8.15 18.41
CA SER A 89 9.64 7.38 18.68
C SER A 89 10.81 8.21 19.21
N GLN A 90 10.54 9.38 19.80
CA GLN A 90 11.51 10.07 20.65
C GLN A 90 10.94 10.20 22.06
N ARG A 91 11.15 9.17 22.88
CA ARG A 91 11.32 9.26 24.34
C ARG A 91 11.73 7.91 24.91
#